data_AF-A0A381I6T0-F1
#
_entry.id   AF-A0A381I6T0-F1
#
_cell.length_a   1.000
_cell.length_b   1.000
_cell.length_c   1.000
_cell.angle_alpha   90.00
_cell.angle_beta   90.00
_cell.angle_gamma   90.00
#
_symmetry.space_group_name_H-M   'P 1'
#
loop_
_entity.id
_entity.type
_entity.pdbx_description
1 polymer ?
#
loop_
_entity_poly.entity_id
_entity_poly.type
_entity_poly.pdbx_seq_one_letter_code
_entity_poly.pdbx_strand_id
1 'polypeptide(L)'
;MRKIVLKDILFLVTTLSIIVILLLVTNITANSKIKSTSETYLKSDKNSVSQNGIQSNTKNTAFKTTILSTGKSDCILVEIGNKVIMIDTGEDKNGKQIVDRLKEKGINTLDYLIFNPSR
;
A
#
# COMPACT_ATOMS: atom_id res chain seq x y z
N MET A 1 -19.31 17.00 -53.61
CA MET A 1 -18.39 16.10 -52.86
C MET A 1 -17.33 16.93 -52.19
N ARG A 2 -17.20 16.87 -50.86
CA ARG A 2 -16.20 17.67 -50.13
C ARG A 2 -14.83 17.04 -50.36
N LYS A 3 -13.87 17.80 -50.89
CA LYS A 3 -12.51 17.29 -51.15
C LYS A 3 -11.77 17.22 -49.81
N ILE A 4 -11.32 16.03 -49.41
CA ILE A 4 -10.39 15.88 -48.29
C ILE A 4 -9.06 16.49 -48.71
N VAL A 5 -8.54 17.43 -47.92
CA VAL A 5 -7.19 17.97 -48.12
C VAL A 5 -6.21 17.34 -47.15
N LEU A 6 -4.91 17.39 -47.46
CA LEU A 6 -3.85 16.74 -46.67
C LEU A 6 -3.86 17.16 -45.18
N LYS A 7 -4.27 18.40 -44.90
CA LYS A 7 -4.41 18.93 -43.53
C LYS A 7 -5.50 18.21 -42.73
N ASP A 8 -6.58 17.77 -43.39
CA ASP A 8 -7.67 17.03 -42.75
C ASP A 8 -7.20 15.63 -42.36
N ILE A 9 -6.39 15.00 -43.21
CA ILE A 9 -5.77 13.69 -42.93
C ILE A 9 -4.79 13.81 -41.76
N LEU A 10 -3.94 14.83 -41.76
CA LEU A 10 -2.97 15.07 -40.68
C LEU A 10 -3.67 15.35 -39.34
N PHE A 11 -4.77 16.12 -39.37
CA PHE A 11 -5.60 16.37 -38.18
C PHE A 11 -6.25 15.08 -37.67
N LEU A 12 -6.73 14.21 -38.56
CA LEU A 12 -7.33 12.93 -38.19
C LEU A 12 -6.31 11.98 -37.56
N VAL A 13 -5.10 11.87 -38.12
CA VAL A 13 -4.03 11.01 -37.57
C VAL A 13 -3.57 11.49 -36.20
N THR A 14 -3.40 12.81 -36.01
CA THR A 14 -2.98 13.39 -34.73
C THR A 14 -4.03 13.21 -33.63
N THR A 15 -5.30 13.43 -33.95
CA THR A 15 -6.40 13.20 -33.00
C THR A 15 -6.54 11.73 -32.62
N LEU A 16 -6.39 10.80 -33.58
CA LEU A 16 -6.45 9.36 -33.30
C LEU A 16 -5.28 8.91 -32.40
N SER A 17 -4.08 9.45 -32.61
CA SER A 17 -2.90 9.15 -31.78
C SER A 17 -3.09 9.58 -30.32
N ILE A 18 -3.67 10.76 -30.08
CA ILE A 18 -3.96 11.26 -28.72
C ILE A 18 -4.99 10.38 -28.01
N ILE A 19 -6.03 9.93 -28.72
CA ILE A 19 -7.06 9.04 -28.16
C ILE A 19 -6.46 7.71 -27.70
N VAL A 20 -5.55 7.12 -28.49
CA VAL A 20 -4.86 5.87 -28.13
C VAL A 20 -4.00 6.05 -26.86
N ILE A 21 -3.28 7.17 -26.75
CA ILE A 21 -2.47 7.49 -25.57
C ILE A 21 -3.36 7.61 -24.33
N LEU A 22 -4.52 8.28 -24.44
CA LEU A 22 -5.45 8.46 -23.33
C LEU A 22 -6.02 7.11 -22.84
N LEU A 23 -6.37 6.20 -23.76
CA LEU A 23 -6.84 4.85 -23.43
C LEU A 23 -5.76 4.01 -22.72
N LEU A 24 -4.50 4.15 -23.12
CA LEU A 24 -3.38 3.45 -22.49
C LEU A 24 -3.17 3.91 -21.04
N VAL A 25 -3.24 5.22 -20.79
CA VAL A 25 -3.13 5.81 -19.45
C VAL A 25 -4.28 5.33 -18.54
N THR A 26 -5.52 5.31 -19.03
CA THR A 26 -6.67 4.83 -18.23
C THR A 26 -6.57 3.35 -17.85
N ASN A 27 -6.03 2.51 -18.72
CA ASN A 27 -5.83 1.09 -18.43
C ASN A 27 -4.73 0.83 -17.39
N ILE A 28 -3.74 1.73 -17.29
CA ILE A 28 -2.69 1.66 -16.27
C ILE A 28 -3.28 2.05 -14.89
N THR A 29 -4.11 3.09 -14.84
CA THR A 29 -4.71 3.57 -13.57
C THR A 29 -5.85 2.67 -13.06
N ALA A 30 -6.59 1.98 -13.94
CA ALA A 30 -7.69 1.10 -13.53
C ALA A 30 -7.24 -0.30 -13.03
N ASN A 31 -6.02 -0.74 -13.37
CA ASN A 31 -5.50 -2.07 -12.98
C ASN A 31 -4.58 -2.07 -11.75
N SER A 32 -4.37 -0.93 -11.08
CA SER A 32 -3.55 -0.87 -9.86
C SER A 32 -4.32 -1.29 -8.59
N LYS A 33 -5.44 -2.01 -8.70
CA LYS A 33 -6.00 -2.72 -7.56
C LYS A 33 -5.12 -3.95 -7.31
N ILE A 34 -4.00 -3.72 -6.64
CA ILE A 34 -3.14 -4.76 -6.09
C ILE A 34 -4.06 -5.73 -5.34
N LYS A 35 -4.23 -6.92 -5.93
CA LYS A 35 -4.79 -8.07 -5.26
C LYS A 35 -3.78 -8.42 -4.17
N SER A 36 -3.94 -7.81 -3.00
CA SER A 36 -3.27 -8.27 -1.79
C SER A 36 -3.72 -9.71 -1.59
N THR A 37 -2.85 -10.65 -1.94
CA THR A 37 -2.95 -12.03 -1.52
C THR A 37 -2.91 -12.00 0.00
N SER A 38 -4.08 -11.94 0.63
CA SER A 38 -4.24 -12.34 2.01
C SER A 38 -3.92 -13.83 2.04
N GLU A 39 -2.70 -14.17 2.46
CA GLU A 39 -2.40 -15.53 2.84
C GLU A 39 -3.42 -15.95 3.89
N THR A 40 -4.22 -16.95 3.54
CA THR A 40 -5.17 -17.60 4.43
C THR A 40 -4.37 -18.32 5.51
N TYR A 41 -4.06 -17.63 6.61
CA TYR A 41 -3.66 -18.30 7.85
C TYR A 41 -4.90 -18.84 8.54
N LEU A 42 -5.32 -20.05 8.15
CA LEU A 42 -6.18 -20.91 8.96
C LEU A 42 -5.52 -22.27 9.10
N LYS A 43 -4.73 -22.43 10.17
CA LYS A 43 -4.70 -23.66 10.99
C LYS A 43 -4.37 -23.28 12.44
N SER A 44 -5.39 -22.90 13.20
CA SER A 44 -5.36 -23.12 14.65
C SER A 44 -5.84 -24.55 14.85
N ASP A 45 -4.95 -25.42 15.30
CA ASP A 45 -5.32 -26.76 15.74
C ASP A 45 -6.39 -26.66 16.83
N LYS A 46 -7.52 -27.34 16.59
CA LYS A 46 -8.57 -27.50 17.58
C LYS A 46 -8.12 -28.50 18.63
N ASN A 47 -7.38 -28.04 19.63
CA ASN A 47 -7.46 -28.68 20.95
C ASN A 47 -8.70 -28.14 21.65
N SER A 48 -9.80 -28.86 21.48
CA SER A 48 -11.08 -28.60 22.15
C SER A 48 -10.96 -28.89 23.65
N VAL A 49 -10.63 -27.87 24.43
CA VAL A 49 -11.04 -27.79 25.84
C VAL A 49 -12.36 -27.04 25.87
N SER A 50 -13.41 -27.69 26.37
CA SER A 50 -14.72 -27.09 26.56
C SER A 50 -14.62 -25.98 27.61
N GLN A 51 -14.68 -24.72 27.18
CA GLN A 51 -14.94 -23.58 28.07
C GLN A 51 -16.36 -23.09 27.84
N ASN A 52 -17.21 -23.32 28.83
CA ASN A 52 -18.53 -22.72 28.97
C ASN A 52 -18.43 -21.18 28.97
N GLY A 53 -19.19 -20.53 28.10
CA GLY A 53 -19.93 -19.32 28.49
C GLY A 53 -19.23 -17.96 28.50
N ILE A 54 -18.24 -17.69 27.65
CA ILE A 54 -17.85 -16.28 27.36
C ILE A 54 -17.97 -16.05 25.86
N GLN A 55 -19.07 -15.39 25.44
CA GLN A 55 -19.11 -14.72 24.14
C GLN A 55 -18.10 -13.57 24.18
N SER A 56 -16.84 -13.88 23.86
CA SER A 56 -15.84 -12.85 23.58
C SER A 56 -16.30 -12.14 22.32
N ASN A 57 -16.86 -10.95 22.48
CA ASN A 57 -17.17 -10.02 21.40
C ASN A 57 -15.84 -9.46 20.88
N THR A 58 -14.98 -10.34 20.37
CA THR A 58 -13.66 -9.99 19.86
C THR A 58 -13.89 -9.26 18.55
N LYS A 59 -13.97 -7.93 18.60
CA LYS A 59 -13.90 -7.12 17.38
C LYS A 59 -12.56 -7.43 16.73
N ASN A 60 -12.62 -8.23 15.66
CA ASN A 60 -11.46 -8.55 14.85
C ASN A 60 -10.98 -7.24 14.22
N THR A 61 -9.99 -6.61 14.87
CA THR A 61 -9.42 -5.35 14.45
C THR A 61 -8.35 -5.68 13.43
N ALA A 62 -8.44 -5.09 12.23
CA ALA A 62 -7.47 -5.31 11.19
C ALA A 62 -6.05 -4.99 11.71
N PHE A 63 -5.19 -5.99 11.65
CA PHE A 63 -3.78 -5.90 12.01
C PHE A 63 -2.96 -6.07 10.73
N LYS A 64 -2.07 -5.12 10.46
CA LYS A 64 -1.20 -5.14 9.28
C LYS A 64 0.20 -4.72 9.68
N THR A 65 1.19 -5.47 9.23
CA THR A 65 2.61 -5.16 9.44
C THR A 65 3.31 -4.96 8.10
N THR A 66 4.16 -3.95 8.01
CA THR A 66 5.04 -3.68 6.86
C THR A 66 6.47 -3.53 7.34
N ILE A 67 7.39 -4.35 6.83
CA ILE A 67 8.83 -4.16 7.06
C ILE A 67 9.35 -3.27 5.92
N LEU A 68 9.93 -2.11 6.26
CA LEU A 68 10.51 -1.20 5.28
C LEU A 68 11.94 -1.64 4.94
N SER A 69 12.24 -1.68 3.64
CA SER A 69 13.58 -2.04 3.16
C SER A 69 14.57 -0.94 3.50
N THR A 70 15.38 -1.17 4.54
CA THR A 70 16.42 -0.24 5.00
C THR A 70 17.84 -0.83 4.92
N GLY A 71 17.98 -2.04 4.38
CA GLY A 71 19.25 -2.75 4.28
C GLY A 71 19.44 -3.72 5.44
N LYS A 72 20.47 -3.51 6.27
CA LYS A 72 20.80 -4.37 7.42
C LYS A 72 20.11 -3.94 8.72
N SER A 73 19.45 -2.79 8.73
CA SER A 73 18.76 -2.25 9.89
C SER A 73 17.28 -2.62 9.90
N ASP A 74 16.62 -2.38 11.04
CA ASP A 74 15.20 -2.65 11.22
C ASP A 74 14.36 -1.37 11.08
N CYS A 75 13.21 -1.50 10.45
CA CYS A 75 12.21 -0.45 10.36
C CYS A 75 10.85 -1.09 10.07
N ILE A 76 10.02 -1.24 11.10
CA ILE A 76 8.77 -1.98 11.04
C ILE A 76 7.61 -1.04 11.32
N LEU A 77 6.61 -1.05 10.46
CA LEU A 77 5.37 -0.31 10.62
C LEU A 77 4.23 -1.27 10.94
N VAL A 78 3.52 -1.00 12.03
CA VAL A 78 2.39 -1.80 12.51
C VAL A 78 1.15 -0.90 12.51
N GLU A 79 0.13 -1.29 11.74
CA GLU A 79 -1.15 -0.61 11.60
C GLU A 79 -2.24 -1.49 12.25
N ILE A 80 -2.88 -1.00 13.32
CA ILE A 80 -3.92 -1.74 14.06
C ILE A 80 -5.13 -0.82 14.29
N GLY A 81 -6.24 -1.09 13.60
CA GLY A 81 -7.39 -0.19 13.65
C GLY A 81 -7.03 1.20 13.13
N ASN A 82 -7.13 2.21 13.98
CA ASN A 82 -6.72 3.59 13.66
C ASN A 82 -5.35 3.97 14.25
N LYS A 83 -4.58 2.99 14.75
CA LYS A 83 -3.29 3.20 15.37
C LYS A 83 -2.14 2.85 14.43
N VAL A 84 -1.13 3.70 14.41
CA VAL A 84 0.10 3.49 13.65
C VAL A 84 1.29 3.48 14.62
N ILE A 85 2.02 2.38 14.63
CA ILE A 85 3.17 2.15 15.49
C ILE A 85 4.38 1.91 14.60
N MET A 86 5.51 2.54 14.92
CA MET A 86 6.80 2.27 14.27
C MET A 86 7.75 1.63 15.28
N ILE A 87 8.42 0.56 14.86
CA ILE A 87 9.47 -0.12 15.62
C ILE A 87 10.78 0.03 14.83
N ASP A 88 11.75 0.69 15.46
CA ASP A 88 13.02 1.14 14.87
C ASP A 88 12.87 2.00 13.61
N THR A 89 13.94 2.68 13.23
CA THR A 89 13.92 3.73 12.19
C THR A 89 14.97 3.54 11.09
N GLY A 90 15.55 2.35 10.99
CA GLY A 90 16.70 2.12 10.13
C GLY A 90 17.94 2.91 10.55
N GLU A 91 18.88 3.10 9.63
CA GLU A 91 20.04 3.99 9.80
C GLU A 91 19.72 5.43 9.35
N ASP A 92 20.53 6.41 9.76
CA ASP A 92 20.35 7.83 9.39
C ASP A 92 20.21 8.06 7.88
N LYS A 93 20.95 7.29 7.07
CA LYS A 93 20.90 7.35 5.60
C LYS A 93 19.50 7.00 5.03
N ASN A 94 18.66 6.30 5.78
CA ASN A 94 17.34 5.87 5.37
C ASN A 94 16.24 6.92 5.67
N GLY A 95 16.54 7.96 6.46
CA GLY A 95 15.52 8.87 6.99
C GLY A 95 14.60 9.48 5.92
N LYS A 96 15.17 9.99 4.82
CA LYS A 96 14.38 10.55 3.72
C LYS A 96 13.46 9.51 3.08
N GLN A 97 14.00 8.33 2.77
CA GLN A 97 13.25 7.25 2.14
C GLN A 97 12.07 6.80 3.01
N ILE A 98 12.29 6.68 4.33
CA ILE A 98 11.24 6.29 5.29
C ILE A 98 10.15 7.35 5.35
N VAL A 99 10.51 8.62 5.47
CA VAL A 99 9.54 9.73 5.50
C VAL A 99 8.72 9.79 4.21
N ASP A 100 9.37 9.65 3.05
CA ASP A 100 8.67 9.61 1.76
C ASP A 100 7.67 8.44 1.71
N ARG A 101 8.05 7.27 2.25
CA ARG A 101 7.18 6.09 2.29
C ARG A 101 6.00 6.24 3.23
N LEU A 102 6.16 6.92 4.36
CA LEU A 102 5.06 7.25 5.28
C LEU A 102 4.06 8.22 4.63
N LYS A 103 4.57 9.25 3.94
CA LYS A 103 3.74 10.22 3.20
C LYS A 103 2.96 9.58 2.06
N GLU A 104 3.59 8.70 1.28
CA GLU A 104 2.93 7.93 0.23
C GLU A 104 1.78 7.06 0.77
N LYS A 105 1.88 6.60 2.01
CA LYS A 105 0.81 5.86 2.71
C LYS A 105 -0.24 6.76 3.37
N GLY A 106 -0.08 8.08 3.32
CA GLY A 106 -0.95 9.04 4.01
C GLY A 106 -0.77 9.09 5.52
N ILE A 107 0.35 8.57 6.04
CA ILE A 107 0.66 8.55 7.47
C ILE A 107 1.43 9.81 7.82
N ASN A 108 0.79 10.71 8.55
CA ASN A 108 1.38 11.99 8.98
C ASN A 108 1.73 12.01 10.47
N THR A 109 1.28 11.01 11.23
CA THR A 109 1.48 10.89 12.67
C THR A 109 1.71 9.43 13.03
N LEU A 110 2.61 9.18 13.97
CA LEU A 110 2.76 7.89 14.64
C LEU A 110 2.15 8.00 16.02
N ASP A 111 1.32 7.05 16.42
CA ASP A 111 0.81 6.99 17.80
C ASP A 111 1.92 6.56 18.75
N TYR A 112 2.81 5.67 18.31
CA TYR A 112 3.96 5.21 19.08
C TYR A 112 5.17 5.03 18.18
N LEU A 113 6.33 5.39 18.72
CA LEU A 113 7.64 5.04 18.19
C LEU A 113 8.39 4.25 19.26
N ILE A 114 8.63 2.97 18.98
CA ILE A 114 9.42 2.08 19.83
C ILE A 114 10.79 2.00 19.17
N PHE A 115 11.82 2.51 19.82
CA PHE A 115 13.18 2.39 19.32
C PHE A 115 14.12 2.18 20.49
N ASN A 116 15.20 1.44 20.26
CA ASN A 116 16.24 1.29 21.27
C ASN A 116 17.35 2.33 21.00
N PRO A 117 17.55 3.33 21.87
CA PRO A 117 18.67 4.24 21.78
C PRO A 117 19.94 3.49 22.20
N SER A 118 20.54 2.78 21.26
CA SER A 118 21.89 2.23 21.42
C SER A 118 22.87 3.38 21.22
N ARG A 119 23.57 3.76 22.29
CA ARG A 119 24.61 4.79 22.25
C ARG A 119 25.86 4.30 21.50
#